data_AF-A8NUN9-F1
#
_entry.id   AF-A8NUN9-F1
#
_cell.length_a   1.000
_cell.length_b   1.000
_cell.length_c   1.000
_cell.angle_alpha   90.00
_cell.angle_beta   90.00
_cell.angle_gamma   90.00
#
_symmetry.space_group_name_H-M   'P 1'
#
loop_
_entity.id
_entity.type
_entity.pdbx_description
1 polymer ?
#
loop_
_entity_poly.entity_id
_entity_poly.type
_entity_poly.pdbx_seq_one_letter_code
_entity_poly.pdbx_strand_id
1 'polypeptide(L)'
;MSSFFARFALLFVGLFALQTAFASPINQAPSRRSDITPVSFNLWGGFQSFNGFDDFFGVDNIFGLRNEQLIIEVLDVNNRAACRAPGRGVRQIQQQLAIVQELTKRIILEQACEVELQLLLLEQLRGGFSIFGEDIRRRRGRAPGFDLEVAQLILQLLDGDGKFRDIDFGFGGLDIGLHTVIPLGSNWDDHRSPGSILQLDDLIKIALSTGLRL
;
A
#
# COMPACT_ATOMS: atom_id res chain seq x y z
N MET A 1 16.22 -47.96 -70.52
CA MET A 1 16.03 -48.52 -69.16
C MET A 1 15.19 -47.50 -68.39
N SER A 2 13.85 -47.39 -68.53
CA SER A 2 12.77 -48.25 -67.98
C SER A 2 13.09 -48.68 -66.53
N SER A 3 12.32 -48.39 -65.48
CA SER A 3 10.86 -48.29 -65.28
C SER A 3 10.59 -47.58 -63.93
N PHE A 4 9.63 -46.65 -63.76
CA PHE A 4 8.16 -46.75 -63.73
C PHE A 4 7.55 -47.19 -62.36
N PHE A 5 6.87 -46.23 -61.72
CA PHE A 5 5.65 -46.28 -60.87
C PHE A 5 5.27 -47.54 -60.06
N ALA A 6 4.95 -47.34 -58.77
CA ALA A 6 3.62 -47.59 -58.14
C ALA A 6 3.70 -47.42 -56.61
N ARG A 7 3.01 -46.41 -56.03
CA ARG A 7 1.76 -46.52 -55.25
C ARG A 7 1.81 -47.44 -54.02
N PHE A 8 1.77 -46.84 -52.82
CA PHE A 8 0.81 -47.26 -51.79
C PHE A 8 0.41 -46.04 -50.94
N ALA A 9 -0.88 -45.73 -51.00
CA ALA A 9 -1.56 -44.81 -50.09
C ALA A 9 -1.79 -45.51 -48.76
N LEU A 10 -1.60 -44.82 -47.63
CA LEU A 10 -2.15 -45.22 -46.34
C LEU A 10 -2.44 -43.98 -45.47
N LEU A 11 -3.70 -43.56 -45.57
CA LEU A 11 -4.61 -43.14 -44.51
C LEU A 11 -4.12 -42.10 -43.48
N PHE A 12 -4.56 -40.86 -43.71
CA PHE A 12 -4.91 -39.91 -42.66
C PHE A 12 -6.05 -40.49 -41.81
N VAL A 13 -5.79 -40.78 -40.54
CA VAL A 13 -6.83 -40.91 -39.50
C VAL A 13 -6.39 -40.02 -38.34
N GLY A 14 -7.16 -38.97 -38.11
CA GLY A 14 -6.86 -37.96 -37.11
C GLY A 14 -7.27 -38.35 -35.69
N LEU A 15 -6.82 -37.53 -34.74
CA LEU A 15 -7.56 -37.15 -33.53
C LEU A 15 -6.82 -35.98 -32.87
N PHE A 16 -7.05 -34.75 -33.37
CA PHE A 16 -6.84 -33.57 -32.54
C PHE A 16 -8.03 -33.48 -31.58
N ALA A 17 -7.83 -33.94 -30.34
CA ALA A 17 -8.75 -33.65 -29.26
C ALA A 17 -8.67 -32.16 -28.95
N LEU A 18 -9.60 -31.38 -29.52
CA LEU A 18 -9.91 -30.04 -29.04
C LEU A 18 -10.48 -30.18 -27.64
N GLN A 19 -9.65 -29.94 -26.63
CA GLN A 19 -10.13 -29.73 -25.27
C GLN A 19 -10.77 -28.34 -25.21
N THR A 20 -12.06 -28.27 -25.54
CA THR A 20 -12.90 -27.15 -25.13
C THR A 20 -13.14 -27.31 -23.63
N ALA A 21 -12.30 -26.66 -22.81
CA ALA A 21 -12.61 -26.45 -21.41
C ALA A 21 -13.80 -25.49 -21.33
N PHE A 22 -15.02 -26.04 -21.25
CA PHE A 22 -16.17 -25.28 -20.80
C PHE A 22 -15.98 -25.01 -19.31
N ALA A 23 -15.47 -23.83 -18.97
CA ALA A 23 -15.60 -23.31 -17.63
C ALA A 23 -17.10 -23.09 -17.36
N SER A 24 -17.71 -23.95 -16.53
CA SER A 24 -19.01 -23.63 -15.95
C SER A 24 -18.90 -22.30 -15.22
N PRO A 25 -19.90 -21.40 -15.33
CA PRO A 25 -19.98 -20.27 -14.43
C PRO A 25 -20.06 -20.85 -13.02
N ILE A 26 -19.09 -20.51 -12.19
CA ILE A 26 -19.24 -20.66 -10.75
C ILE A 26 -20.44 -19.80 -10.42
N ASN A 27 -21.58 -20.44 -10.11
CA ASN A 27 -22.64 -19.81 -9.35
C ASN A 27 -22.01 -19.44 -8.01
N GLN A 28 -21.44 -18.24 -7.94
CA GLN A 28 -21.10 -17.62 -6.69
C GLN A 28 -22.43 -17.51 -5.96
N ALA A 29 -22.65 -18.41 -5.00
CA ALA A 29 -23.65 -18.16 -3.97
C ALA A 29 -23.43 -16.72 -3.52
N PRO A 30 -24.49 -15.87 -3.45
CA PRO A 30 -24.34 -14.52 -2.96
C PRO A 30 -23.63 -14.64 -1.62
N SER A 31 -22.39 -14.16 -1.57
CA SER A 31 -21.61 -14.09 -0.35
C SER A 31 -22.52 -13.40 0.64
N ARG A 32 -22.97 -14.17 1.63
CA ARG A 32 -23.80 -13.70 2.74
C ARG A 32 -22.97 -12.58 3.35
N ARG A 33 -23.30 -11.34 3.01
CA ARG A 33 -22.72 -10.14 3.61
C ARG A 33 -23.11 -10.30 5.07
N SER A 34 -22.17 -10.79 5.87
CA SER A 34 -22.30 -10.73 7.31
C SER A 34 -22.71 -9.30 7.63
N ASP A 35 -23.84 -9.13 8.30
CA ASP A 35 -24.26 -7.86 8.91
C ASP A 35 -23.21 -7.49 9.97
N ILE A 36 -22.02 -7.13 9.51
CA ILE A 36 -20.97 -6.57 10.34
C ILE A 36 -21.48 -5.17 10.62
N THR A 37 -21.96 -4.97 11.84
CA THR A 37 -22.20 -3.64 12.37
C THR A 37 -20.94 -2.82 12.17
N PRO A 38 -21.02 -1.65 11.52
CA PRO A 38 -19.86 -0.81 11.34
C PRO A 38 -19.18 -0.49 12.68
N VAL A 39 -17.87 -0.66 12.74
CA VAL A 39 -17.04 -0.34 13.90
C VAL A 39 -16.70 1.15 13.85
N SER A 40 -17.22 1.86 14.84
CA SER A 40 -17.01 3.29 15.09
C SER A 40 -16.12 3.44 16.33
N PHE A 41 -15.16 4.36 16.26
CA PHE A 41 -14.33 4.74 17.39
C PHE A 41 -14.73 6.09 17.99
N ASN A 42 -15.70 6.78 17.41
CA ASN A 42 -16.25 8.01 17.97
C ASN A 42 -16.80 7.75 19.39
N LEU A 43 -16.32 8.53 20.37
CA LEU A 43 -16.65 8.39 21.80
C LEU A 43 -16.42 6.97 22.36
N TRP A 44 -15.47 6.22 21.79
CA TRP A 44 -15.18 4.86 22.22
C TRP A 44 -14.86 4.80 23.73
N GLY A 45 -15.42 3.81 24.44
CA GLY A 45 -15.25 3.68 25.89
C GLY A 45 -15.86 4.79 26.73
N GLY A 46 -16.62 5.73 26.13
CA GLY A 46 -17.14 6.92 26.81
C GLY A 46 -16.12 8.06 26.98
N PHE A 47 -14.93 7.94 26.36
CA PHE A 47 -13.89 8.95 26.41
C PHE A 47 -14.20 10.13 25.50
N GLN A 48 -14.18 11.35 26.05
CA GLN A 48 -14.41 12.58 25.28
C GLN A 48 -13.27 12.89 24.30
N SER A 49 -12.05 12.42 24.57
CA SER A 49 -10.92 12.58 23.64
C SER A 49 -11.07 11.81 22.34
N PHE A 50 -12.02 10.89 22.24
CA PHE A 50 -12.40 10.18 21.03
C PHE A 50 -13.54 10.87 20.26
N ASN A 51 -14.05 12.00 20.74
CA ASN A 51 -15.08 12.75 20.04
C ASN A 51 -14.56 13.22 18.67
N GLY A 52 -15.29 12.86 17.61
CA GLY A 52 -14.93 13.18 16.23
C GLY A 52 -13.85 12.28 15.63
N PHE A 53 -13.45 11.18 16.29
CA PHE A 53 -12.39 10.31 15.77
C PHE A 53 -12.70 9.80 14.34
N ASP A 54 -13.94 9.38 14.11
CA ASP A 54 -14.36 8.86 12.80
C ASP A 54 -14.55 9.97 11.75
N ASP A 55 -14.45 11.25 12.10
CA ASP A 55 -14.62 12.37 11.15
C ASP A 55 -13.47 12.42 10.14
N PHE A 56 -12.30 11.89 10.50
CA PHE A 56 -11.13 11.92 9.62
C PHE A 56 -11.25 10.89 8.48
N PHE A 57 -11.26 9.59 8.76
CA PHE A 57 -11.35 8.55 7.72
C PHE A 57 -12.74 7.95 7.52
N GLY A 58 -13.68 8.18 8.43
CA GLY A 58 -14.99 7.53 8.43
C GLY A 58 -15.02 6.20 9.19
N VAL A 59 -16.25 5.77 9.50
CA VAL A 59 -16.55 4.49 10.15
C VAL A 59 -16.09 3.31 9.28
N ASP A 60 -15.55 2.26 9.91
CA ASP A 60 -14.94 1.09 9.24
C ASP A 60 -13.76 1.40 8.27
N ASN A 61 -13.15 2.58 8.40
CA ASN A 61 -12.07 2.99 7.51
C ASN A 61 -10.87 3.58 8.26
N ILE A 62 -10.63 3.12 9.49
CA ILE A 62 -9.62 3.64 10.43
C ILE A 62 -8.26 4.03 9.79
N PHE A 63 -7.78 3.33 8.77
CA PHE A 63 -6.50 3.64 8.10
C PHE A 63 -6.62 4.02 6.61
N GLY A 64 -7.80 4.48 6.18
CA GLY A 64 -8.01 5.03 4.83
C GLY A 64 -7.97 3.99 3.70
N LEU A 65 -8.22 2.70 4.00
CA LEU A 65 -8.15 1.64 2.99
C LEU A 65 -9.13 1.85 1.83
N ARG A 66 -10.29 2.44 2.12
CA ARG A 66 -11.37 2.65 1.15
C ARG A 66 -11.23 3.95 0.39
N ASN A 67 -10.19 4.74 0.67
CA ASN A 67 -9.96 6.00 -0.02
C ASN A 67 -9.55 5.74 -1.47
N GLU A 68 -10.05 6.59 -2.37
CA GLU A 68 -9.66 6.55 -3.77
C GLU A 68 -8.27 7.17 -3.98
N GLN A 69 -7.58 6.71 -5.01
CA GLN A 69 -6.29 7.25 -5.43
C GLN A 69 -6.48 7.95 -6.78
N LEU A 70 -6.37 9.28 -6.80
CA LEU A 70 -6.37 10.07 -8.03
C LEU A 70 -4.92 10.40 -8.39
N ILE A 71 -4.46 9.80 -9.49
CA ILE A 71 -3.10 9.98 -10.00
C ILE A 71 -3.07 11.25 -10.84
N ILE A 72 -2.51 12.32 -10.29
CA ILE A 72 -2.41 13.61 -10.97
C ILE A 72 -1.10 13.76 -11.74
N GLU A 73 -0.05 13.07 -11.31
CA GLU A 73 1.26 13.17 -11.91
C GLU A 73 2.02 11.86 -11.86
N VAL A 74 2.74 11.59 -12.94
CA VAL A 74 3.60 10.43 -13.10
C VAL A 74 5.00 10.94 -13.41
N LEU A 75 5.89 10.81 -12.45
CA LEU A 75 7.15 11.51 -12.43
C LEU A 75 8.32 10.61 -12.83
N ASP A 76 9.01 10.91 -13.93
CA ASP A 76 10.18 10.15 -14.40
C ASP A 76 11.52 10.81 -13.99
N VAL A 77 12.63 10.30 -14.53
CA VAL A 77 13.99 10.78 -14.22
C VAL A 77 14.19 12.22 -14.69
N ASN A 78 13.45 12.65 -15.71
CA ASN A 78 13.58 13.96 -16.34
C ASN A 78 12.69 15.01 -15.66
N ASN A 79 11.58 14.62 -15.02
CA ASN A 79 10.64 15.54 -14.34
C ASN A 79 10.62 15.45 -12.80
N ARG A 80 11.58 14.75 -12.17
CA ARG A 80 11.84 14.69 -10.72
C ARG A 80 10.72 14.13 -9.83
N ALA A 81 10.49 12.83 -9.98
CA ALA A 81 10.45 11.86 -8.88
C ALA A 81 10.73 10.44 -9.40
N ALA A 82 11.82 10.25 -10.15
CA ALA A 82 12.39 8.90 -10.22
C ALA A 82 13.19 8.58 -8.96
N CYS A 83 13.30 7.29 -8.64
CA CYS A 83 14.34 6.78 -7.75
C CYS A 83 15.70 7.26 -8.29
N ARG A 84 16.31 8.25 -7.63
CA ARG A 84 17.64 8.75 -8.04
C ARG A 84 18.65 7.60 -7.86
N ALA A 85 19.29 7.22 -8.96
CA ALA A 85 20.23 6.11 -9.11
C ALA A 85 21.45 6.17 -8.13
N PRO A 86 22.28 5.10 -8.05
CA PRO A 86 22.99 4.68 -6.85
C PRO A 86 24.06 5.67 -6.42
N GLY A 87 23.96 6.17 -5.19
CA GLY A 87 24.88 7.15 -4.61
C GLY A 87 24.36 7.76 -3.32
N ARG A 88 23.04 7.76 -3.12
CA ARG A 88 22.44 7.97 -1.80
C ARG A 88 22.60 6.70 -0.98
N GLY A 89 23.32 6.76 0.14
CA GLY A 89 23.47 5.61 1.00
C GLY A 89 22.12 5.23 1.65
N VAL A 90 21.88 3.93 1.77
CA VAL A 90 20.74 3.37 2.51
C VAL A 90 20.66 3.97 3.91
N ARG A 91 21.81 4.27 4.53
CA ARG A 91 21.92 4.93 5.83
C ARG A 91 21.21 6.27 5.90
N GLN A 92 21.35 7.14 4.89
CA GLN A 92 20.69 8.44 4.90
C GLN A 92 19.17 8.30 4.80
N ILE A 93 18.68 7.31 4.03
CA ILE A 93 17.24 7.01 3.95
C ILE A 93 16.75 6.48 5.30
N GLN A 94 17.48 5.55 5.93
CA GLN A 94 17.17 5.03 7.26
C GLN A 94 17.14 6.14 8.33
N GLN A 95 18.08 7.09 8.28
CA GLN A 95 18.09 8.24 9.19
C GLN A 95 16.85 9.13 9.02
N GLN A 96 16.43 9.38 7.78
CA GLN A 96 15.21 10.16 7.53
C GLN A 96 13.96 9.44 8.04
N LEU A 97 13.86 8.14 7.79
CA LEU A 97 12.75 7.34 8.30
C LEU A 97 12.75 7.28 9.83
N ALA A 98 13.93 7.20 10.46
CA ALA A 98 14.06 7.26 11.92
C ALA A 98 13.62 8.62 12.47
N ILE A 99 13.94 9.74 11.80
CA ILE A 99 13.45 11.07 12.19
C ILE A 99 11.92 11.12 12.13
N VAL A 100 11.32 10.65 11.03
CA VAL A 100 9.86 10.61 10.90
C VAL A 100 9.25 9.72 11.98
N GLN A 101 9.86 8.57 12.28
CA GLN A 101 9.41 7.67 13.35
C GLN A 101 9.42 8.33 14.73
N GLU A 102 10.51 9.02 15.10
CA GLU A 102 10.57 9.74 16.38
C GLU A 102 9.63 10.95 16.41
N LEU A 103 9.46 11.64 15.28
CA LEU A 103 8.47 12.72 15.16
C LEU A 103 7.05 12.20 15.38
N THR A 104 6.70 11.04 14.81
CA THR A 104 5.41 10.40 15.07
C THR A 104 5.22 10.06 16.55
N LYS A 105 6.23 9.46 17.21
CA LYS A 105 6.15 9.18 18.65
C LYS A 105 5.90 10.47 19.43
N ARG A 106 6.59 11.54 19.07
CA ARG A 106 6.42 12.86 19.67
C ARG A 106 5.00 13.41 19.47
N ILE A 107 4.45 13.31 18.25
CA ILE A 107 3.05 13.68 17.97
C ILE A 107 2.11 12.91 18.90
N ILE A 108 2.20 11.57 18.91
CA ILE A 108 1.28 10.74 19.69
C ILE A 108 1.39 11.02 21.19
N LEU A 109 2.61 11.08 21.73
CA LEU A 109 2.84 11.24 23.17
C LEU A 109 2.58 12.66 23.69
N GLU A 110 2.78 13.70 22.86
CA GLU A 110 2.54 15.09 23.24
C GLU A 110 1.12 15.58 22.91
N GLN A 111 0.43 14.98 21.94
CA GLN A 111 -0.87 15.46 21.45
C GLN A 111 -2.07 14.61 21.88
N ALA A 112 -1.86 13.37 22.34
CA ALA A 112 -2.93 12.52 22.90
C ALA A 112 -2.63 12.17 24.36
N CYS A 113 -3.59 12.43 25.25
CA CYS A 113 -3.41 12.23 26.70
C CYS A 113 -3.72 10.79 27.13
N GLU A 114 -4.70 10.15 26.49
CA GLU A 114 -5.14 8.79 26.82
C GLU A 114 -4.35 7.74 26.05
N VAL A 115 -3.92 6.70 26.75
CA VAL A 115 -3.12 5.60 26.17
C VAL A 115 -3.92 4.84 25.11
N GLU A 116 -5.24 4.74 25.28
CA GLU A 116 -6.15 4.12 24.32
C GLU A 116 -6.16 4.89 22.99
N LEU A 117 -6.21 6.23 23.05
CA LEU A 117 -6.17 7.07 21.85
C LEU A 117 -4.79 7.01 21.20
N GLN A 118 -3.73 7.05 22.01
CA GLN A 118 -2.36 6.88 21.51
C GLN A 118 -2.18 5.56 20.76
N LEU A 119 -2.67 4.46 21.32
CA LEU A 119 -2.64 3.15 20.69
C LEU A 119 -3.46 3.12 19.40
N LEU A 120 -4.65 3.71 19.40
CA LEU A 120 -5.50 3.75 18.22
C LEU A 120 -4.87 4.54 17.08
N LEU A 121 -4.29 5.71 17.36
CA LEU A 121 -3.56 6.53 16.38
C LEU A 121 -2.30 5.81 15.85
N LEU A 122 -1.59 5.06 16.70
CA LEU A 122 -0.46 4.25 16.29
C LEU A 122 -0.88 3.13 15.33
N GLU A 123 -1.97 2.41 15.64
CA GLU A 123 -2.50 1.35 14.78
C GLU A 123 -3.09 1.90 13.47
N GLN A 124 -3.70 3.08 13.48
CA GLN A 124 -4.12 3.80 12.27
C GLN A 124 -2.91 4.08 11.35
N LEU A 125 -1.82 4.63 11.88
CA LEU A 125 -0.60 4.88 11.11
C LEU A 125 0.02 3.58 10.58
N ARG A 126 0.12 2.56 11.44
CA ARG A 126 0.65 1.23 11.08
C ARG A 126 -0.17 0.59 9.97
N GLY A 127 -1.50 0.71 10.03
CA GLY A 127 -2.42 0.27 8.98
C GLY A 127 -2.13 0.96 7.65
N GLY A 128 -1.92 2.28 7.66
CA GLY A 128 -1.55 3.05 6.47
C GLY A 128 -0.24 2.55 5.83
N PHE A 129 0.82 2.34 6.63
CA PHE A 129 2.08 1.79 6.12
C PHE A 129 1.96 0.33 5.67
N SER A 130 1.08 -0.46 6.29
CA SER A 130 0.78 -1.82 5.85
C SER A 130 0.19 -1.82 4.43
N ILE A 131 -0.76 -0.93 4.16
CA ILE A 131 -1.34 -0.74 2.81
C ILE A 131 -0.26 -0.32 1.82
N PHE A 132 0.53 0.70 2.15
CA PHE A 132 1.61 1.15 1.28
C PHE A 132 2.63 0.04 0.98
N GLY A 133 2.91 -0.82 1.96
CA GLY A 133 3.72 -2.02 1.76
C GLY A 133 3.12 -2.97 0.72
N GLU A 134 1.81 -3.19 0.73
CA GLU A 134 1.12 -4.00 -0.28
C GLU A 134 1.11 -3.34 -1.67
N ASP A 135 1.08 -2.00 -1.73
CA ASP A 135 1.18 -1.23 -2.98
C ASP A 135 2.58 -1.36 -3.59
N ILE A 136 3.65 -1.28 -2.77
CA ILE A 136 5.04 -1.57 -3.19
C ILE A 136 5.15 -2.99 -3.76
N ARG A 137 4.49 -3.95 -3.12
CA ARG A 137 4.46 -5.36 -3.58
C ARG A 137 3.56 -5.59 -4.79
N ARG A 138 2.82 -4.58 -5.24
CA ARG A 138 1.81 -4.64 -6.31
C ARG A 138 0.71 -5.68 -6.08
N ARG A 139 0.27 -5.86 -4.83
CA ARG A 139 -0.75 -6.87 -4.45
C ARG A 139 -2.19 -6.34 -4.45
N ARG A 140 -2.39 -5.02 -4.36
CA ARG A 140 -3.74 -4.41 -4.22
C ARG A 140 -4.24 -3.60 -5.42
N GLY A 141 -3.54 -3.66 -6.56
CA GLY A 141 -3.94 -2.92 -7.77
C GLY A 141 -3.78 -1.39 -7.68
N ARG A 142 -3.51 -0.84 -6.50
CA ARG A 142 -3.07 0.54 -6.30
C ARG A 142 -1.59 0.70 -6.68
N ALA A 143 -1.23 1.88 -7.15
CA ALA A 143 0.14 2.20 -7.49
C ALA A 143 0.90 2.71 -6.25
N PRO A 144 2.19 2.34 -6.08
CA PRO A 144 3.02 2.87 -5.01
C PRO A 144 3.31 4.35 -5.27
N GLY A 145 2.58 5.22 -4.58
CA GLY A 145 2.67 6.67 -4.69
C GLY A 145 2.43 7.34 -3.34
N PHE A 146 2.49 8.67 -3.33
CA PHE A 146 2.18 9.48 -2.17
C PHE A 146 1.37 10.70 -2.59
N ASP A 147 0.57 11.23 -1.67
CA ASP A 147 -0.16 12.48 -1.88
C ASP A 147 0.80 13.67 -1.72
N LEU A 148 1.00 14.44 -2.79
CA LEU A 148 2.00 15.52 -2.81
C LEU A 148 1.61 16.68 -1.89
N GLU A 149 0.33 17.07 -1.88
CA GLU A 149 -0.14 18.20 -1.10
C GLU A 149 -0.03 17.88 0.40
N VAL A 150 -0.50 16.70 0.81
CA VAL A 150 -0.40 16.26 2.21
C VAL A 150 1.07 16.07 2.64
N ALA A 151 1.91 15.47 1.79
CA ALA A 151 3.31 15.23 2.14
C ALA A 151 4.12 16.53 2.38
N GLN A 152 3.77 17.62 1.71
CA GLN A 152 4.46 18.91 1.87
C GLN A 152 4.10 19.62 3.19
N LEU A 153 2.97 19.27 3.81
CA LEU A 153 2.53 19.86 5.09
C LEU A 153 3.47 19.53 6.26
N ILE A 154 4.36 18.54 6.12
CA ILE A 154 5.37 18.25 7.15
C ILE A 154 6.22 19.49 7.50
N LEU A 155 6.42 20.40 6.55
CA LEU A 155 7.16 21.66 6.75
C LEU A 155 6.40 22.65 7.64
N GLN A 156 5.10 22.48 7.80
CA GLN A 156 4.21 23.34 8.57
C GLN A 156 3.87 22.75 9.95
N LEU A 157 4.27 21.50 10.22
CA LEU A 157 3.86 20.78 11.42
C LEU A 157 4.33 21.46 12.73
N LEU A 158 5.50 22.10 12.68
CA LEU A 158 6.09 22.80 13.82
C LEU A 158 6.10 24.33 13.59
N ASP A 159 6.00 25.08 14.67
CA ASP A 159 6.25 26.52 14.68
C ASP A 159 7.77 26.84 14.72
N GLY A 160 8.11 28.13 14.77
CA GLY A 160 9.51 28.58 14.84
C GLY A 160 10.24 28.17 16.13
N ASP A 161 9.48 27.81 17.18
CA ASP A 161 10.00 27.39 18.48
C ASP A 161 10.06 25.85 18.59
N GLY A 162 9.70 25.12 17.54
CA GLY A 162 9.70 23.66 17.50
C GLY A 162 8.54 23.00 18.25
N LYS A 163 7.47 23.75 18.55
CA LYS A 163 6.21 23.22 19.09
C LYS A 163 5.28 22.83 17.96
N PHE A 164 4.40 21.85 18.21
CA PHE A 164 3.33 21.52 17.27
C PHE A 164 2.40 22.71 17.09
N ARG A 165 2.04 22.99 15.85
CA ARG A 165 1.02 24.00 15.56
C ARG A 165 -0.35 23.46 15.92
N ASP A 166 -1.12 24.24 16.67
CA ASP A 166 -2.52 23.98 16.97
C ASP A 166 -3.39 24.63 15.88
N ILE A 167 -3.41 24.02 14.70
CA ILE A 167 -4.18 24.45 13.54
C ILE A 167 -4.80 23.26 12.82
N ASP A 168 -5.94 23.50 12.18
CA ASP A 168 -6.45 22.64 11.13
C ASP A 168 -5.59 22.83 9.86
N PHE A 169 -5.08 21.73 9.31
CA PHE A 169 -4.30 21.73 8.08
C PHE A 169 -5.17 21.77 6.80
N GLY A 170 -6.49 21.79 6.95
CA GLY A 170 -7.45 21.99 5.87
C GLY A 170 -7.75 20.75 5.05
N PHE A 171 -7.54 19.56 5.60
CA PHE A 171 -7.81 18.29 4.92
C PHE A 171 -8.38 17.23 5.88
N GLY A 172 -9.29 16.42 5.37
CA GLY A 172 -9.78 15.21 6.01
C GLY A 172 -9.09 13.96 5.47
N GLY A 173 -9.38 12.82 6.08
CA GLY A 173 -8.82 11.54 5.65
C GLY A 173 -9.22 11.18 4.22
N LEU A 174 -10.41 11.57 3.74
CA LEU A 174 -10.85 11.32 2.35
C LEU A 174 -10.05 12.11 1.30
N ASP A 175 -9.38 13.19 1.69
CA ASP A 175 -8.54 13.98 0.78
C ASP A 175 -7.19 13.29 0.53
N ILE A 176 -6.79 12.35 1.40
CA ILE A 176 -5.54 11.61 1.26
C ILE A 176 -5.62 10.67 0.06
N GLY A 177 -4.83 10.99 -0.96
CA GLY A 177 -4.73 10.22 -2.20
C GLY A 177 -5.28 10.97 -3.41
N LEU A 178 -5.92 12.13 -3.22
CA LEU A 178 -6.48 12.93 -4.31
C LEU A 178 -5.40 13.66 -5.14
N HIS A 179 -4.21 13.86 -4.58
CA HIS A 179 -3.07 14.47 -5.28
C HIS A 179 -1.91 13.48 -5.37
N THR A 180 -2.21 12.24 -5.80
CA THR A 180 -1.22 11.19 -5.85
C THR A 180 -0.22 11.42 -6.96
N VAL A 181 1.04 11.40 -6.57
CA VAL A 181 2.20 11.36 -7.44
C VAL A 181 2.80 9.95 -7.44
N ILE A 182 3.00 9.40 -8.63
CA ILE A 182 3.68 8.10 -8.80
C ILE A 182 5.10 8.32 -9.30
N PRO A 183 6.12 7.91 -8.53
CA PRO A 183 7.50 7.90 -9.00
C PRO A 183 7.71 6.76 -10.02
N LEU A 184 7.97 7.11 -11.29
CA LEU A 184 8.41 6.19 -12.34
C LEU A 184 9.94 6.11 -12.44
N GLY A 185 10.44 4.93 -12.79
CA GLY A 185 11.85 4.68 -13.05
C GLY A 185 12.13 3.17 -13.09
N SER A 186 13.40 2.77 -13.03
CA SER A 186 13.81 1.36 -12.99
C SER A 186 13.61 0.69 -11.62
N ASN A 187 12.68 1.18 -10.79
CA ASN A 187 12.43 0.69 -9.44
C ASN A 187 11.64 -0.62 -9.40
N TRP A 188 10.96 -0.97 -10.50
CA TRP A 188 10.31 -2.24 -10.67
C TRP A 188 10.72 -2.90 -11.98
N ASP A 189 10.96 -4.21 -11.92
CA ASP A 189 11.33 -5.07 -13.02
C ASP A 189 10.34 -6.23 -13.06
N ASP A 190 9.48 -6.27 -14.08
CA ASP A 190 8.40 -7.27 -14.18
C ASP A 190 8.92 -8.72 -14.27
N HIS A 191 10.18 -8.92 -14.65
CA HIS A 191 10.80 -10.24 -14.73
C HIS A 191 11.46 -10.67 -13.42
N ARG A 192 12.00 -9.72 -12.64
CA ARG A 192 12.80 -10.01 -11.44
C ARG A 192 12.11 -9.66 -10.12
N SER A 193 11.49 -8.48 -10.05
CA SER A 193 10.93 -7.93 -8.80
C SER A 193 9.93 -8.87 -8.12
N PRO A 194 8.97 -9.52 -8.83
CA PRO A 194 8.03 -10.45 -8.18
C PRO A 194 8.73 -11.55 -7.38
N GLY A 195 9.71 -12.22 -7.99
CA GLY A 195 10.46 -13.30 -7.34
C GLY A 195 11.35 -12.81 -6.20
N SER A 196 12.07 -11.69 -6.40
CA SER A 196 12.93 -11.11 -5.36
C SER A 196 12.16 -10.63 -4.14
N ILE A 197 10.96 -10.08 -4.32
CA ILE A 197 10.11 -9.62 -3.20
C ILE A 197 9.61 -10.78 -2.37
N LEU A 198 9.23 -11.92 -2.98
CA LEU A 198 8.81 -13.10 -2.22
C LEU A 198 9.94 -13.61 -1.32
N GLN A 199 11.15 -13.71 -1.85
CA GLN A 199 12.33 -14.12 -1.07
C GLN A 199 12.62 -13.13 0.05
N LEU A 200 12.51 -11.82 -0.22
CA LEU A 200 12.73 -10.78 0.76
C LEU A 200 11.67 -10.80 1.88
N ASP A 201 10.40 -11.03 1.56
CA ASP A 201 9.31 -11.13 2.53
C ASP A 201 9.57 -12.26 3.54
N ASP A 202 10.07 -13.40 3.08
CA ASP A 202 10.39 -14.53 3.96
C ASP A 202 11.57 -14.21 4.89
N LEU A 203 12.60 -13.54 4.39
CA LEU A 203 13.71 -13.06 5.21
C LEU A 203 13.26 -12.02 6.25
N ILE A 204 12.36 -11.11 5.88
CA ILE A 204 11.80 -10.11 6.80
C ILE A 204 11.03 -10.81 7.93
N LYS A 205 10.18 -11.81 7.62
CA LYS A 205 9.44 -12.56 8.65
C LYS A 205 10.40 -13.26 9.62
N ILE A 206 11.48 -13.85 9.11
CA ILE A 206 12.51 -14.48 9.96
C ILE A 206 13.17 -13.42 10.85
N ALA A 207 13.56 -12.28 10.30
CA ALA A 207 14.15 -11.18 11.08
C ALA A 207 13.20 -10.67 12.18
N LEU A 208 11.90 -10.52 11.89
CA LEU A 208 10.90 -10.07 12.86
C LEU A 208 10.68 -11.09 14.00
N SER A 209 10.67 -12.39 13.68
CA SER A 209 10.50 -13.45 14.69
C SER A 209 11.74 -13.68 15.56
N THR A 210 12.93 -13.38 15.04
CA THR A 210 14.21 -13.52 15.76
C THR A 210 14.58 -12.27 16.55
N GLY A 211 14.20 -11.08 16.07
CA GLY A 211 14.44 -9.79 16.73
C GLY A 211 13.63 -9.55 18.02
N LEU A 212 12.60 -10.34 18.29
CA LEU A 212 11.83 -10.35 19.55
C LEU A 212 12.58 -11.05 20.72
N ARG A 213 13.84 -11.46 20.53
CA ARG A 213 14.66 -12.17 21.54
C ARG A 213 15.88 -11.37 22.05
N LEU A 214 15.85 -10.04 22.02
CA LEU A 214 16.86 -9.19 22.67
C LEU A 214 16.25 -8.36 23.78
#